data_AF-A0A424KB65-F1
#
_entry.id   AF-A0A424KB65-F1
#
_cell.length_a   1.000
_cell.length_b   1.000
_cell.length_c   1.000
_cell.angle_alpha   90.00
_cell.angle_beta   90.00
_cell.angle_gamma   90.00
#
_symmetry.space_group_name_H-M   'P 1'
#
loop_
_entity.id
_entity.type
_entity.pdbx_description
1 polymer ?
#
loop_
_entity_poly.entity_id
_entity_poly.type
_entity_poly.pdbx_seq_one_letter_code
_entity_poly.pdbx_strand_id
1 'polypeptide(L)'
;MPLLPSGARIWLSMAAILEPQTKFLPCRSGQFWYRDLDPASSWLPGDPGRPPECLRTATVPSSRLEVASHVQVLIAAADEDQSRWRGDWLLTFDRPSDFSVADWEASLEFFGSERTMDFLDQAIDRCRRQADTNETLDLVGFEPTFDPHPQTASRLARASGAMRDLSRRRAESEVGHDEKDVHLVEERFEAMYEFADRTLDLYGPHRALAHHLLAATATELGDVEDAIHHVRACTTLLPQEQAFTSDLIARLQRVKRDGAIRLGPRLRSSCERAGEA
;
A
#
# COMPACT_ATOMS: atom_id res chain seq x y z
N MET A 1 5.49 23.87 -7.05
CA MET A 1 4.62 23.79 -8.24
C MET A 1 5.54 23.63 -9.43
N PRO A 2 5.77 22.41 -9.89
CA PRO A 2 6.49 22.18 -11.13
C PRO A 2 5.60 22.54 -12.33
N LEU A 3 6.20 23.21 -13.31
CA LEU A 3 5.70 23.27 -14.68
C LEU A 3 6.38 22.11 -15.42
N LEU A 4 5.59 21.19 -15.95
CA LEU A 4 6.11 20.05 -16.69
C LEU A 4 6.54 20.50 -18.11
N PRO A 5 7.42 19.74 -18.80
CA PRO A 5 7.81 20.01 -20.18
C PRO A 5 6.66 20.21 -21.18
N SER A 6 5.55 19.50 -20.99
CA SER A 6 4.31 19.65 -21.76
C SER A 6 3.55 20.96 -21.51
N GLY A 7 3.94 21.73 -20.48
CA GLY A 7 3.20 22.88 -19.98
C GLY A 7 2.12 22.52 -18.95
N ALA A 8 1.89 21.24 -18.67
CA ALA A 8 1.00 20.81 -17.59
C ALA A 8 1.58 21.18 -16.22
N ARG A 9 0.70 21.29 -15.22
CA ARG A 9 1.05 21.67 -13.85
C ARG A 9 0.55 20.62 -12.87
N ILE A 10 1.36 20.35 -11.85
CA ILE A 10 1.04 19.39 -10.78
C ILE A 10 1.09 20.07 -9.41
N TRP A 11 0.18 19.64 -8.53
CA TRP A 11 0.14 20.05 -7.13
C TRP A 11 -0.08 18.85 -6.22
N LEU A 12 0.38 19.00 -4.97
CA LEU A 12 0.01 18.13 -3.87
C LEU A 12 -1.00 18.87 -2.99
N SER A 13 -1.99 18.14 -2.49
CA SER A 13 -3.07 18.70 -1.69
C SER A 13 -3.34 17.83 -0.46
N MET A 14 -3.48 18.48 0.70
CA MET A 14 -3.95 17.87 1.95
C MET A 14 -5.47 18.01 2.12
N ALA A 15 -6.22 18.40 1.07
CA ALA A 15 -7.66 18.67 1.18
C ALA A 15 -8.50 17.46 1.65
N ALA A 16 -7.98 16.25 1.45
CA ALA A 16 -8.56 15.04 2.01
C ALA A 16 -8.49 14.98 3.54
N ILE A 17 -7.43 15.52 4.15
CA ILE A 17 -7.27 15.55 5.61
C ILE A 17 -8.07 16.75 6.15
N LEU A 18 -9.08 16.51 6.98
CA LEU A 18 -9.88 17.61 7.52
C LEU A 18 -9.03 18.59 8.35
N GLU A 19 -9.44 19.87 8.36
CA GLU A 19 -8.77 20.89 9.18
C GLU A 19 -8.94 20.53 10.67
N PRO A 20 -7.87 20.61 11.49
CA PRO A 20 -7.96 20.29 12.93
C PRO A 20 -8.99 21.11 13.70
N GLN A 21 -9.27 22.34 13.25
CA GLN A 21 -10.24 23.24 13.89
C GLN A 21 -11.70 22.91 13.53
N THR A 22 -11.91 22.03 12.56
CA THR A 22 -13.24 21.49 12.27
C THR A 22 -13.59 20.59 13.45
N LYS A 23 -14.44 21.08 14.37
CA LYS A 23 -15.05 20.25 15.41
C LYS A 23 -16.01 19.28 14.70
N PHE A 24 -15.43 18.27 14.09
CA PHE A 24 -16.13 17.20 13.40
C PHE A 24 -16.53 16.13 14.42
N LEU A 25 -17.14 15.03 13.96
CA LEU A 25 -17.50 13.92 14.84
C LEU A 25 -16.27 13.44 15.65
N PRO A 26 -16.43 13.07 16.93
CA PRO A 26 -15.36 12.45 17.71
C PRO A 26 -14.79 11.22 16.99
N CYS A 27 -13.51 10.95 17.18
CA CYS A 27 -12.86 9.72 16.71
C CYS A 27 -12.04 9.08 17.83
N ARG A 28 -11.73 7.80 17.69
CA ARG A 28 -10.92 7.06 18.67
C ARG A 28 -9.55 7.72 18.84
N SER A 29 -8.97 7.59 20.03
CA SER A 29 -7.61 8.08 20.32
C SER A 29 -6.61 7.58 19.27
N GLY A 30 -5.75 8.49 18.78
CA GLY A 30 -4.78 8.20 17.73
C GLY A 30 -5.36 8.02 16.32
N GLN A 31 -6.63 8.35 16.09
CA GLN A 31 -7.26 8.37 14.76
C GLN A 31 -7.63 9.78 14.31
N PHE A 32 -7.73 9.98 13.00
CA PHE A 32 -8.16 11.23 12.37
C PHE A 32 -9.17 10.95 11.25
N TRP A 33 -9.96 11.95 10.88
CA TRP A 33 -10.89 11.92 9.75
C TRP A 33 -10.23 12.38 8.46
N TYR A 34 -10.56 11.69 7.38
CA TYR A 34 -10.21 12.08 6.03
C TYR A 34 -11.36 11.82 5.04
N ARG A 35 -11.32 12.51 3.91
CA ARG A 35 -12.17 12.28 2.75
C ARG A 35 -11.50 11.24 1.87
N ASP A 36 -12.21 10.16 1.59
CA ASP A 36 -11.80 9.10 0.68
C ASP A 36 -12.77 9.07 -0.51
N LEU A 37 -12.42 8.34 -1.57
CA LEU A 37 -13.40 8.03 -2.62
C LEU A 37 -14.51 7.15 -2.06
N ASP A 38 -15.76 7.43 -2.43
CA ASP A 38 -16.90 6.59 -2.06
C ASP A 38 -16.85 5.26 -2.82
N PRO A 39 -16.57 4.12 -2.15
CA PRO A 39 -16.47 2.82 -2.83
C PRO A 39 -17.81 2.31 -3.34
N ALA A 40 -18.94 2.86 -2.88
CA ALA A 40 -20.26 2.53 -3.41
C ALA A 40 -20.55 3.23 -4.75
N SER A 41 -19.68 4.16 -5.15
CA SER A 41 -19.82 4.86 -6.42
C SER A 41 -19.27 4.03 -7.59
N SER A 42 -19.93 4.12 -8.73
CA SER A 42 -19.43 3.61 -10.01
C SER A 42 -18.46 4.59 -10.69
N TRP A 43 -18.04 5.66 -10.01
CA TRP A 43 -17.16 6.69 -10.54
C TRP A 43 -15.73 6.15 -10.72
N LEU A 44 -15.14 6.38 -11.89
CA LEU A 44 -13.79 5.95 -12.22
C LEU A 44 -12.83 7.15 -12.35
N PRO A 45 -11.53 6.96 -12.04
CA PRO A 45 -10.52 7.99 -12.28
C PRO A 45 -10.53 8.49 -13.74
N GLY A 46 -10.79 9.77 -13.93
CA GLY A 46 -10.92 10.40 -15.25
C GLY A 46 -12.36 10.66 -15.70
N ASP A 47 -13.36 10.14 -14.99
CA ASP A 47 -14.76 10.49 -15.23
C ASP A 47 -14.99 12.00 -15.05
N PRO A 48 -15.89 12.60 -15.85
CA PRO A 48 -16.20 14.01 -15.73
C PRO A 48 -16.88 14.34 -14.39
N GLY A 49 -16.60 15.53 -13.86
CA GLY A 49 -17.18 16.01 -12.61
C GLY A 49 -16.27 15.81 -11.39
N ARG A 50 -16.83 16.08 -10.20
CA ARG A 50 -16.10 15.95 -8.93
C ARG A 50 -16.15 14.49 -8.46
N PRO A 51 -15.02 13.89 -8.04
CA PRO A 51 -15.03 12.56 -7.46
C PRO A 51 -15.97 12.51 -6.24
N PRO A 52 -16.82 11.47 -6.11
CA PRO A 52 -17.68 11.29 -4.96
C PRO A 52 -16.83 10.91 -3.75
N GLU A 53 -16.99 11.66 -2.66
CA GLU A 53 -16.18 11.52 -1.45
C GLU A 53 -17.03 10.98 -0.29
N CYS A 54 -16.47 10.07 0.50
CA CYS A 54 -17.01 9.65 1.78
C CYS A 54 -16.04 9.99 2.92
N LEU A 55 -16.54 10.05 4.16
CA LEU A 55 -15.72 10.35 5.33
C LEU A 55 -15.33 9.06 6.05
N ARG A 56 -14.05 8.93 6.38
CA ARG A 56 -13.48 7.74 7.03
C ARG A 56 -12.49 8.14 8.11
N THR A 57 -12.25 7.23 9.05
CA THR A 57 -11.16 7.36 10.02
C THR A 57 -9.96 6.50 9.64
N ALA A 58 -8.76 7.00 9.97
CA ALA A 58 -7.51 6.25 9.85
C ALA A 58 -6.63 6.52 11.07
N THR A 59 -5.70 5.60 11.35
CA THR A 59 -4.66 5.82 12.37
C THR A 59 -3.72 6.93 11.92
N VAL A 60 -3.30 7.78 12.85
CA VAL A 60 -2.32 8.83 12.58
C VAL A 60 -1.05 8.23 11.95
N PRO A 61 -0.63 8.70 10.76
CA PRO A 61 0.57 8.21 10.09
C PRO A 61 1.83 8.41 10.92
N SER A 62 2.67 7.39 10.97
CA SER A 62 4.00 7.40 11.60
C SER A 62 5.11 7.73 10.61
N SER A 63 4.84 7.67 9.31
CA SER A 63 5.82 7.89 8.24
C SER A 63 5.26 8.71 7.08
N ARG A 64 6.18 9.29 6.29
CA ARG A 64 5.87 10.02 5.05
C ARG A 64 5.15 9.15 4.02
N LEU A 65 5.49 7.85 3.99
CA LEU A 65 4.86 6.88 3.09
C LEU A 65 3.40 6.64 3.47
N GLU A 66 3.11 6.48 4.77
CA GLU A 66 1.75 6.30 5.26
C GLU A 66 0.87 7.54 4.97
N VAL A 67 1.38 8.75 5.23
CA VAL A 67 0.59 9.96 4.97
C VAL A 67 0.38 10.23 3.47
N ALA A 68 1.28 9.76 2.60
CA ALA A 68 1.13 9.90 1.15
C ALA A 68 -0.14 9.20 0.62
N SER A 69 -0.68 8.22 1.34
CA SER A 69 -1.98 7.59 1.02
C SER A 69 -3.19 8.52 1.22
N HIS A 70 -2.99 9.66 1.88
CA HIS A 70 -4.02 10.67 2.17
C HIS A 70 -3.74 12.01 1.49
N VAL A 71 -2.71 12.09 0.63
CA VAL A 71 -2.34 13.29 -0.12
C VAL A 71 -2.81 13.15 -1.56
N GLN A 72 -3.59 14.11 -2.01
CA GLN A 72 -4.13 14.14 -3.37
C GLN A 72 -3.12 14.75 -4.34
N VAL A 73 -3.04 14.20 -5.55
CA VAL A 73 -2.31 14.79 -6.68
C VAL A 73 -3.32 15.54 -7.55
N LEU A 74 -3.11 16.83 -7.74
CA LEU A 74 -3.93 17.65 -8.63
C LEU A 74 -3.15 17.91 -9.91
N ILE A 75 -3.84 17.86 -11.04
CA ILE A 75 -3.27 18.12 -12.37
C ILE A 75 -4.12 19.17 -13.07
N ALA A 76 -3.47 20.03 -13.84
CA ALA A 76 -4.09 20.91 -14.81
C ALA A 76 -3.28 20.83 -16.10
N ALA A 77 -3.96 20.62 -17.21
CA ALA A 77 -3.34 20.76 -18.52
C ALA A 77 -2.84 22.20 -18.76
N ALA A 78 -2.03 22.39 -19.79
CA ALA A 78 -1.45 23.70 -20.12
C ALA A 78 -2.52 24.77 -20.41
N ASP A 79 -3.68 24.35 -20.91
CA ASP A 79 -4.85 25.16 -21.26
C ASP A 79 -5.93 25.19 -20.16
N GLU A 80 -5.76 24.44 -19.07
CA GLU A 80 -6.68 24.44 -17.93
C GLU A 80 -6.21 25.42 -16.84
N ASP A 81 -7.06 26.38 -16.47
CA ASP A 81 -6.77 27.35 -15.40
C ASP A 81 -6.91 26.77 -13.99
N GLN A 82 -7.70 25.70 -13.82
CA GLN A 82 -7.98 25.09 -12.53
C GLN A 82 -7.43 23.67 -12.45
N SER A 83 -6.71 23.39 -11.36
CA SER A 83 -6.28 22.05 -11.01
C SER A 83 -7.47 21.22 -10.53
N ARG A 84 -7.57 19.97 -11.00
CA ARG A 84 -8.60 19.03 -10.52
C ARG A 84 -7.97 17.79 -9.91
N TRP A 85 -8.63 17.27 -8.89
CA TRP A 85 -8.34 15.95 -8.39
C TRP A 85 -9.11 14.92 -9.23
N ARG A 86 -8.39 13.97 -9.84
CA ARG A 86 -8.97 12.92 -10.69
C ARG A 86 -9.04 11.57 -9.98
N GLY A 87 -9.01 11.56 -8.64
CA GLY A 87 -8.93 10.34 -7.84
C GLY A 87 -7.50 9.88 -7.55
N ASP A 88 -6.50 10.64 -8.01
CA ASP A 88 -5.09 10.33 -7.87
C ASP A 88 -4.55 10.63 -6.47
N TRP A 89 -4.05 9.62 -5.77
CA TRP A 89 -3.34 9.77 -4.50
C TRP A 89 -1.83 9.72 -4.73
N LEU A 90 -1.05 10.47 -3.96
CA LEU A 90 0.40 10.55 -4.13
C LEU A 90 1.08 9.17 -4.03
N LEU A 91 0.64 8.34 -3.07
CA LEU A 91 1.19 6.99 -2.91
C LEU A 91 0.91 6.08 -4.12
N THR A 92 -0.20 6.31 -4.83
CA THR A 92 -0.71 5.44 -5.91
C THR A 92 -0.76 6.16 -7.24
N PHE A 93 0.05 7.21 -7.40
CA PHE A 93 -0.01 8.02 -8.60
C PHE A 93 0.70 7.30 -9.74
N ASP A 94 -0.07 6.89 -10.73
CA ASP A 94 0.43 6.28 -11.95
C ASP A 94 0.66 7.34 -13.03
N ARG A 95 1.56 7.07 -13.98
CA ARG A 95 1.80 7.98 -15.11
C ARG A 95 0.51 8.13 -15.92
N PRO A 96 -0.07 9.34 -16.01
CA PRO A 96 -1.21 9.59 -16.88
C PRO A 96 -0.86 9.24 -18.34
N SER A 97 -1.83 8.72 -19.10
CA SER A 97 -1.60 8.31 -20.50
C SER A 97 -1.23 9.48 -21.41
N ASP A 98 -1.64 10.69 -21.03
CA ASP A 98 -1.34 11.95 -21.69
C ASP A 98 0.03 12.55 -21.31
N PHE A 99 0.75 11.96 -20.34
CA PHE A 99 2.08 12.43 -19.98
C PHE A 99 3.17 11.81 -20.86
N SER A 100 4.08 12.64 -21.34
CA SER A 100 5.31 12.15 -21.95
C SER A 100 6.25 11.53 -20.90
N VAL A 101 7.28 10.82 -21.36
CA VAL A 101 8.33 10.30 -20.45
C VAL A 101 9.01 11.45 -19.69
N ALA A 102 9.26 12.58 -20.36
CA ALA A 102 9.90 13.74 -19.74
C ALA A 102 8.98 14.41 -18.68
N ASP A 103 7.67 14.46 -18.92
CA ASP A 103 6.70 14.94 -17.92
C ASP A 103 6.67 14.04 -16.70
N TRP A 104 6.74 12.73 -16.93
CA TRP A 104 6.75 11.75 -15.86
C TRP A 104 8.01 11.85 -15.00
N GLU A 105 9.18 11.94 -15.62
CA GLU A 105 10.45 12.13 -14.89
C GLU A 105 10.44 13.42 -14.08
N ALA A 106 9.98 14.53 -14.66
CA ALA A 106 9.85 15.80 -13.94
C ALA A 106 8.85 15.72 -12.77
N SER A 107 7.78 14.93 -12.92
CA SER A 107 6.81 14.68 -11.84
C SER A 107 7.46 13.89 -10.70
N LEU A 108 8.18 12.82 -11.02
CA LEU A 108 8.90 12.00 -10.03
C LEU A 108 9.98 12.79 -9.29
N GLU A 109 10.74 13.63 -10.00
CA GLU A 109 11.73 14.52 -9.39
C GLU A 109 11.06 15.49 -8.40
N PHE A 110 9.91 16.05 -8.78
CA PHE A 110 9.14 16.90 -7.88
C PHE A 110 8.64 16.13 -6.64
N PHE A 111 8.11 14.92 -6.80
CA PHE A 111 7.66 14.10 -5.66
C PHE A 111 8.82 13.69 -4.74
N GLY A 112 10.02 13.50 -5.29
CA GLY A 112 11.23 13.20 -4.53
C GLY A 112 11.92 14.41 -3.89
N SER A 113 11.47 15.64 -4.19
CA SER A 113 12.13 16.86 -3.73
C SER A 113 12.00 17.10 -2.22
N GLU A 114 12.97 17.82 -1.62
CA GLU A 114 12.91 18.23 -0.20
C GLU A 114 11.63 18.98 0.13
N ARG A 115 11.15 19.83 -0.78
CA ARG A 115 9.89 20.55 -0.64
C ARG A 115 8.69 19.61 -0.47
N THR A 116 8.66 18.50 -1.19
CA THR A 116 7.59 17.49 -1.04
C THR A 116 7.75 16.76 0.29
N MET A 117 8.96 16.47 0.72
CA MET A 117 9.21 15.85 2.02
C MET A 117 8.73 16.73 3.18
N ASP A 118 9.03 18.04 3.15
CA ASP A 118 8.53 19.02 4.14
C ASP A 118 7.00 19.14 4.12
N PHE A 119 6.39 18.99 2.93
CA PHE A 119 4.94 18.98 2.80
C PHE A 119 4.31 17.74 3.44
N LEU A 120 4.93 16.57 3.31
CA LEU A 120 4.46 15.34 3.94
C LEU A 120 4.58 15.39 5.46
N ASP A 121 5.65 15.99 6.00
CA ASP A 121 5.78 16.21 7.44
C ASP A 121 4.66 17.12 7.97
N GLN A 122 4.32 18.18 7.24
CA GLN A 122 3.18 19.04 7.57
C GLN A 122 1.85 18.28 7.55
N ALA A 123 1.68 17.34 6.61
CA ALA A 123 0.49 16.50 6.53
C ALA A 123 0.38 15.56 7.74
N ILE A 124 1.48 14.97 8.20
CA ILE A 124 1.52 14.16 9.42
C ILE A 124 1.12 15.00 10.64
N ASP A 125 1.70 16.19 10.76
CA ASP A 125 1.39 17.11 11.87
C ASP A 125 -0.07 17.60 11.83
N ARG A 126 -0.68 17.67 10.65
CA ARG A 126 -2.12 17.95 10.50
C ARG A 126 -2.96 16.78 11.00
N CYS A 127 -2.63 15.55 10.63
CA CYS A 127 -3.33 14.35 11.12
C CYS A 127 -3.26 14.25 12.65
N ARG A 128 -2.07 14.46 13.25
CA ARG A 128 -1.85 14.47 14.71
C ARG A 128 -2.75 15.50 15.41
N ARG A 129 -2.67 16.77 14.98
CA ARG A 129 -3.48 17.85 15.56
C ARG A 129 -4.97 17.58 15.46
N GLN A 130 -5.42 16.98 14.37
CA GLN A 130 -6.83 16.61 14.19
C GLN A 130 -7.24 15.49 15.16
N ALA A 131 -6.41 14.46 15.30
CA ALA A 131 -6.64 13.37 16.25
C ALA A 131 -6.75 13.89 17.69
N ASP A 132 -5.78 14.70 18.12
CA ASP A 132 -5.76 15.29 19.47
C ASP A 132 -6.99 16.18 19.73
N THR A 133 -7.44 16.92 18.71
CA THR A 133 -8.60 17.82 18.84
C THR A 133 -9.92 17.04 18.92
N ASN A 134 -10.02 15.91 18.21
CA ASN A 134 -11.25 15.14 18.09
C ASN A 134 -11.35 13.98 19.10
N GLU A 135 -10.36 13.79 19.96
CA GLU A 135 -10.28 12.76 21.01
C GLU A 135 -11.37 12.90 22.11
N THR A 136 -12.09 14.03 22.13
CA THR A 136 -13.00 14.42 23.23
C THR A 136 -14.27 13.58 23.48
N LEU A 137 -14.54 12.47 22.79
CA LEU A 137 -15.68 11.61 23.14
C LEU A 137 -15.44 10.13 22.79
N ASP A 138 -15.14 9.34 23.82
CA ASP A 138 -15.12 7.87 23.78
C ASP A 138 -16.57 7.35 23.78
N LEU A 139 -17.24 7.42 22.62
CA LEU A 139 -18.59 6.89 22.44
C LEU A 139 -18.55 5.37 22.24
N VAL A 140 -18.51 4.63 23.35
CA VAL A 140 -18.76 3.19 23.34
C VAL A 140 -20.17 2.94 22.79
N GLY A 141 -20.28 2.32 21.60
CA GLY A 141 -21.56 1.90 21.01
C GLY A 141 -22.21 2.88 20.02
N PHE A 142 -21.54 3.99 19.67
CA PHE A 142 -21.98 4.87 18.57
C PHE A 142 -20.88 4.97 17.50
N GLU A 143 -20.41 3.83 17.02
CA GLU A 143 -19.71 3.79 15.74
C GLU A 143 -20.80 3.86 14.66
N PRO A 144 -20.92 4.97 13.91
CA PRO A 144 -21.75 4.91 12.74
C PRO A 144 -21.14 3.87 11.82
N THR A 145 -21.82 2.73 11.71
CA THR A 145 -21.47 1.64 10.79
C THR A 145 -21.64 2.15 9.38
N PHE A 146 -20.59 2.80 8.89
CA PHE A 146 -20.36 3.01 7.48
C PHE A 146 -19.43 1.88 7.04
N ASP A 147 -20.00 0.93 6.29
CA ASP A 147 -19.26 -0.21 5.74
C ASP A 147 -17.97 0.26 5.05
N PRO A 148 -16.77 -0.18 5.49
CA PRO A 148 -15.54 0.50 5.14
C PRO A 148 -14.67 -0.34 4.19
N HIS A 149 -14.72 -0.19 2.86
CA HIS A 149 -13.87 -1.02 2.00
C HIS A 149 -13.14 -0.28 0.87
N PRO A 150 -11.79 -0.28 0.94
CA PRO A 150 -10.99 -1.05 -0.02
C PRO A 150 -10.26 -2.17 0.74
N GLN A 151 -10.88 -3.36 0.78
CA GLN A 151 -10.45 -4.50 1.60
C GLN A 151 -9.01 -4.94 1.34
N THR A 152 -8.58 -4.87 0.08
CA THR A 152 -7.41 -5.62 -0.38
C THR A 152 -6.08 -5.01 0.10
N ALA A 153 -5.84 -3.71 -0.14
CA ALA A 153 -4.58 -3.07 0.28
C ALA A 153 -4.39 -3.06 1.80
N SER A 154 -5.46 -2.76 2.55
CA SER A 154 -5.43 -2.81 4.02
C SER A 154 -5.22 -4.22 4.56
N ARG A 155 -5.80 -5.25 3.93
CA ARG A 155 -5.55 -6.66 4.29
C ARG A 155 -4.13 -7.09 3.94
N LEU A 156 -3.59 -6.68 2.80
CA LEU A 156 -2.21 -6.97 2.38
C LEU A 156 -1.18 -6.31 3.31
N ALA A 157 -1.41 -5.08 3.75
CA ALA A 157 -0.54 -4.40 4.71
C ALA A 157 -0.58 -5.09 6.09
N ARG A 158 -1.77 -5.43 6.59
CA ARG A 158 -1.92 -6.18 7.85
C ARG A 158 -1.30 -7.58 7.76
N ALA A 159 -1.48 -8.27 6.65
CA ALA A 159 -0.88 -9.57 6.39
C ALA A 159 0.66 -9.50 6.34
N SER A 160 1.22 -8.48 5.67
CA SER A 160 2.67 -8.24 5.67
C SER A 160 3.22 -7.97 7.06
N GLY A 161 2.49 -7.24 7.91
CA GLY A 161 2.85 -7.06 9.33
C GLY A 161 2.81 -8.37 10.12
N ALA A 162 1.75 -9.15 9.96
CA ALA A 162 1.55 -10.42 10.67
C ALA A 162 2.56 -11.51 10.26
N MET A 163 3.13 -11.43 9.06
CA MET A 163 4.12 -12.39 8.55
C MET A 163 5.33 -12.51 9.50
N ARG A 164 5.86 -11.39 10.01
CA ARG A 164 7.03 -11.41 10.92
C ARG A 164 6.75 -12.14 12.22
N ASP A 165 5.55 -11.97 12.78
CA ASP A 165 5.14 -12.63 14.01
C ASP A 165 4.92 -14.14 13.79
N LEU A 166 4.39 -14.52 12.63
CA LEU A 166 4.20 -15.93 12.25
C LEU A 166 5.54 -16.63 12.00
N SER A 167 6.48 -16.00 11.30
CA SER A 167 7.84 -16.56 11.10
C SER A 167 8.56 -16.79 12.42
N ARG A 168 8.44 -15.84 13.37
CA ARG A 168 9.00 -16.00 14.72
C ARG A 168 8.33 -17.18 15.45
N ARG A 169 7.00 -17.28 15.41
CA ARG A 169 6.25 -18.36 16.06
C ARG A 169 6.60 -19.73 15.48
N ARG A 170 6.75 -19.85 14.15
CA ARG A 170 7.20 -21.09 13.51
C ARG A 170 8.58 -21.52 14.03
N ALA A 171 9.53 -20.60 14.08
CA ALA A 171 10.87 -20.89 14.59
C ALA A 171 10.86 -21.34 16.06
N GLU A 172 10.01 -20.73 16.90
CA GLU A 172 9.81 -21.13 18.30
C GLU A 172 9.18 -22.53 18.40
N SER A 173 8.16 -22.82 17.59
CA SER A 173 7.45 -24.10 17.58
C SER A 173 8.28 -25.24 16.98
N GLU A 174 9.16 -24.98 16.02
CA GLU A 174 10.13 -25.95 15.49
C GLU A 174 11.16 -26.37 16.56
N VAL A 175 11.63 -25.42 17.37
CA VAL A 175 12.51 -25.68 18.51
C VAL A 175 11.78 -26.45 19.62
N GLY A 176 10.50 -26.15 19.82
CA GLY A 176 9.62 -26.87 20.75
C GLY A 176 9.14 -28.25 20.25
N HIS A 177 9.41 -28.60 19.00
CA HIS A 177 8.89 -29.80 18.31
C HIS A 177 7.36 -29.91 18.32
N ASP A 178 6.67 -28.77 18.29
CA ASP A 178 5.19 -28.73 18.17
C ASP A 178 4.79 -28.78 16.68
N GLU A 179 4.78 -29.99 16.13
CA GLU A 179 4.45 -30.23 14.72
C GLU A 179 3.06 -29.71 14.31
N LYS A 180 2.10 -29.65 15.24
CA LYS A 180 0.75 -29.14 14.96
C LYS A 180 0.74 -27.62 14.79
N ASP A 181 1.47 -26.91 15.63
CA ASP A 181 1.57 -25.45 15.53
C ASP A 181 2.38 -25.05 14.29
N VAL A 182 3.43 -25.80 13.94
CA VAL A 182 4.18 -25.61 12.70
C VAL A 182 3.28 -25.78 11.48
N HIS A 183 2.48 -26.86 11.42
CA HIS A 183 1.57 -27.10 10.29
C HIS A 183 0.49 -26.02 10.17
N LEU A 184 -0.08 -25.56 11.29
CA LEU A 184 -1.05 -24.47 11.30
C LEU A 184 -0.47 -23.14 10.79
N VAL A 185 0.80 -22.87 11.09
CA VAL A 185 1.49 -21.67 10.60
C VAL A 185 1.81 -21.79 9.11
N GLU A 186 2.16 -22.97 8.61
CA GLU A 186 2.35 -23.25 7.18
C GLU A 186 1.05 -23.05 6.38
N GLU A 187 -0.08 -23.59 6.84
CA GLU A 187 -1.40 -23.37 6.22
C GLU A 187 -1.76 -21.87 6.14
N ARG A 188 -1.35 -21.09 7.16
CA ARG A 188 -1.56 -19.64 7.14
C ARG A 188 -0.68 -18.94 6.12
N PHE A 189 0.56 -19.35 5.94
CA PHE A 189 1.42 -18.82 4.89
C PHE A 189 0.87 -19.13 3.49
N GLU A 190 0.36 -20.36 3.27
CA GLU A 190 -0.29 -20.74 2.01
C GLU A 190 -1.53 -19.90 1.74
N ALA A 191 -2.40 -19.69 2.74
CA ALA A 191 -3.58 -18.85 2.60
C ALA A 191 -3.23 -17.38 2.32
N MET A 192 -2.15 -16.86 2.92
CA MET A 192 -1.63 -15.51 2.65
C MET A 192 -1.05 -15.40 1.24
N TYR A 193 -0.34 -16.43 0.77
CA TYR A 193 0.18 -16.53 -0.59
C TYR A 193 -0.95 -16.53 -1.62
N GLU A 194 -1.92 -17.43 -1.48
CA GLU A 194 -3.06 -17.57 -2.39
C GLU A 194 -3.94 -16.31 -2.41
N PHE A 195 -4.07 -15.61 -1.27
CA PHE A 195 -4.74 -14.31 -1.21
C PHE A 195 -3.98 -13.22 -1.98
N ALA A 196 -2.65 -13.16 -1.82
CA ALA A 196 -1.80 -12.18 -2.50
C ALA A 196 -1.69 -12.45 -4.01
N ASP A 197 -1.66 -13.72 -4.41
CA ASP A 197 -1.59 -14.15 -5.81
C ASP A 197 -2.88 -13.82 -6.56
N ARG A 198 -4.05 -14.20 -5.99
CA ARG A 198 -5.37 -13.82 -6.56
C ARG A 198 -5.59 -12.32 -6.66
N THR A 199 -4.83 -11.51 -5.92
CA THR A 199 -4.92 -10.06 -5.96
C THR A 199 -3.96 -9.43 -6.98
N LEU A 200 -3.04 -10.19 -7.59
CA LEU A 200 -2.21 -9.72 -8.71
C LEU A 200 -2.97 -9.56 -10.04
N ASP A 201 -3.99 -10.38 -10.28
CA ASP A 201 -4.76 -10.38 -11.54
C ASP A 201 -5.76 -9.22 -11.67
N LEU A 202 -5.94 -8.44 -10.61
CA LEU A 202 -6.85 -7.30 -10.58
C LEU A 202 -6.01 -6.02 -10.55
N TYR A 203 -5.98 -5.31 -11.68
CA TYR A 203 -5.32 -4.00 -11.86
C TYR A 203 -5.44 -3.12 -10.60
N GLY A 204 -4.30 -2.62 -10.09
CA GLY A 204 -4.32 -1.66 -8.99
C GLY A 204 -3.01 -1.51 -8.19
N PRO A 205 -2.95 -0.47 -7.33
CA PRO A 205 -1.75 -0.02 -6.61
C PRO A 205 -1.29 -0.92 -5.46
N HIS A 206 -2.05 -1.97 -5.13
CA HIS A 206 -1.68 -2.98 -4.15
C HIS A 206 -0.67 -4.00 -4.68
N ARG A 207 -0.32 -3.94 -5.97
CA ARG A 207 0.59 -4.87 -6.64
C ARG A 207 1.98 -4.93 -6.00
N ALA A 208 2.52 -3.80 -5.54
CA ALA A 208 3.81 -3.79 -4.85
C ALA A 208 3.72 -4.50 -3.48
N LEU A 209 2.63 -4.29 -2.74
CA LEU A 209 2.36 -4.98 -1.47
C LEU A 209 2.06 -6.47 -1.67
N ALA A 210 1.39 -6.84 -2.75
CA ALA A 210 1.15 -8.22 -3.13
C ALA A 210 2.48 -8.91 -3.47
N HIS A 211 3.33 -8.31 -4.30
CA HIS A 211 4.67 -8.83 -4.60
C HIS A 211 5.57 -8.91 -3.35
N HIS A 212 5.48 -7.94 -2.44
CA HIS A 212 6.19 -8.00 -1.16
C HIS A 212 5.71 -9.19 -0.31
N LEU A 213 4.39 -9.37 -0.19
CA LEU A 213 3.83 -10.45 0.59
C LEU A 213 4.16 -11.82 -0.02
N LEU A 214 4.01 -11.97 -1.34
CA LEU A 214 4.34 -13.19 -2.08
C LEU A 214 5.82 -13.56 -1.93
N ALA A 215 6.72 -12.60 -2.07
CA ALA A 215 8.16 -12.80 -1.86
C ALA A 215 8.47 -13.32 -0.44
N ALA A 216 7.83 -12.74 0.57
CA ALA A 216 7.99 -13.14 1.95
C ALA A 216 7.45 -14.56 2.22
N THR A 217 6.22 -14.84 1.80
CA THR A 217 5.59 -16.15 2.01
C THR A 217 6.27 -17.26 1.19
N ALA A 218 6.69 -17.00 -0.05
CA ALA A 218 7.46 -17.95 -0.85
C ALA A 218 8.81 -18.30 -0.18
N THR A 219 9.46 -17.32 0.44
CA THR A 219 10.70 -17.55 1.20
C THR A 219 10.47 -18.50 2.37
N GLU A 220 9.39 -18.30 3.13
CA GLU A 220 9.01 -19.18 4.25
C GLU A 220 8.58 -20.59 3.78
N LEU A 221 7.89 -20.68 2.64
CA LEU A 221 7.50 -21.96 2.03
C LEU A 221 8.66 -22.69 1.33
N GLY A 222 9.82 -22.03 1.17
CA GLY A 222 11.01 -22.60 0.55
C GLY A 222 11.00 -22.57 -0.99
N ASP A 223 10.11 -21.80 -1.61
CA ASP A 223 10.08 -21.59 -3.07
C ASP A 223 11.01 -20.42 -3.47
N VAL A 224 12.27 -20.77 -3.68
CA VAL A 224 13.34 -19.81 -3.93
C VAL A 224 13.19 -19.10 -5.28
N GLU A 225 12.64 -19.76 -6.29
CA GLU A 225 12.51 -19.18 -7.63
C GLU A 225 11.38 -18.14 -7.68
N ASP A 226 10.21 -18.46 -7.11
CA ASP A 226 9.10 -17.52 -6.99
C ASP A 226 9.43 -16.35 -6.05
N ALA A 227 10.14 -16.62 -4.95
CA ALA A 227 10.60 -15.55 -4.06
C ALA A 227 11.48 -14.54 -4.80
N ILE A 228 12.46 -14.99 -5.61
CA ILE A 228 13.34 -14.09 -6.37
C ILE A 228 12.56 -13.32 -7.44
N HIS A 229 11.60 -13.97 -8.12
CA HIS A 229 10.76 -13.32 -9.11
C HIS A 229 9.98 -12.14 -8.49
N HIS A 230 9.27 -12.38 -7.38
CA HIS A 230 8.46 -11.36 -6.72
C HIS A 230 9.27 -10.28 -6.02
N VAL A 231 10.47 -10.60 -5.50
CA VAL A 231 11.42 -9.61 -4.99
C VAL A 231 11.80 -8.61 -6.08
N ARG A 232 12.17 -9.09 -7.27
CA ARG A 232 12.55 -8.21 -8.38
C ARG A 232 11.40 -7.34 -8.84
N ALA A 233 10.19 -7.90 -8.92
CA ALA A 233 8.98 -7.16 -9.22
C ALA A 233 8.71 -6.08 -8.15
N CYS A 234 8.88 -6.42 -6.87
CA CYS A 234 8.73 -5.50 -5.75
C CYS A 234 9.79 -4.38 -5.77
N THR A 235 11.07 -4.66 -6.00
CA THR A 235 12.13 -3.64 -6.08
C THR A 235 11.93 -2.69 -7.25
N THR A 236 11.40 -3.20 -8.37
CA THR A 236 11.07 -2.37 -9.54
C THR A 236 9.96 -1.36 -9.21
N LEU A 237 9.01 -1.74 -8.36
CA LEU A 237 7.89 -0.90 -7.95
C LEU A 237 8.20 -0.03 -6.71
N LEU A 238 9.08 -0.50 -5.82
CA LEU A 238 9.49 0.17 -4.58
C LEU A 238 11.03 0.11 -4.43
N PRO A 239 11.78 0.98 -5.12
CA PRO A 239 13.25 0.98 -5.06
C PRO A 239 13.80 1.27 -3.66
N GLN A 240 13.00 1.89 -2.81
CA GLN A 240 13.35 2.32 -1.44
C GLN A 240 13.46 1.12 -0.47
N GLU A 241 12.82 -0.01 -0.81
CA GLU A 241 12.89 -1.28 -0.08
C GLU A 241 14.17 -2.08 -0.44
N GLN A 242 15.20 -1.41 -0.97
CA GLN A 242 16.46 -2.03 -1.36
C GLN A 242 17.14 -2.77 -0.21
N ALA A 243 16.98 -2.30 1.03
CA ALA A 243 17.50 -2.96 2.21
C ALA A 243 16.78 -4.29 2.50
N PHE A 244 15.44 -4.31 2.46
CA PHE A 244 14.63 -5.52 2.60
C PHE A 244 14.92 -6.52 1.48
N THR A 245 14.94 -6.05 0.24
CA THR A 245 15.21 -6.92 -0.93
C THR A 245 16.64 -7.43 -0.97
N SER A 246 17.62 -6.65 -0.54
CA SER A 246 19.02 -7.12 -0.41
C SER A 246 19.17 -8.16 0.71
N ASP A 247 18.52 -7.96 1.86
CA ASP A 247 18.56 -8.91 2.98
C ASP A 247 17.86 -10.22 2.62
N LEU A 248 16.71 -10.15 1.95
CA LEU A 248 15.97 -11.32 1.49
C LEU A 248 16.72 -12.09 0.40
N ILE A 249 17.33 -11.42 -0.59
CA ILE A 249 18.22 -12.05 -1.58
C ILE A 249 19.42 -12.70 -0.90
N ALA A 250 20.02 -12.05 0.10
CA ALA A 250 21.15 -12.62 0.84
C ALA A 250 20.76 -13.85 1.67
N ARG A 251 19.53 -13.90 2.23
CA ARG A 251 18.98 -15.09 2.89
C ARG A 251 18.71 -16.21 1.89
N LEU A 252 18.07 -15.92 0.76
CA LEU A 252 17.76 -16.90 -0.30
C LEU A 252 19.05 -17.48 -0.94
N GLN A 253 20.10 -16.67 -1.11
CA GLN A 253 21.39 -17.14 -1.60
C GLN A 253 22.14 -18.02 -0.59
N ARG A 254 21.95 -17.81 0.72
CA ARG A 254 22.48 -18.71 1.76
C ARG A 254 21.73 -20.05 1.76
N VAL A 255 20.40 -20.02 1.68
CA VAL A 255 19.57 -21.24 1.58
C VAL A 255 19.93 -22.07 0.34
N LYS A 256 20.20 -21.42 -0.81
CA LYS A 256 20.67 -22.08 -2.03
C LYS A 256 22.09 -22.66 -1.92
N ARG A 257 22.96 -22.11 -1.06
CA ARG A 257 24.34 -22.59 -0.83
C ARG A 257 24.43 -23.71 0.20
N ASP A 258 23.61 -23.66 1.24
CA ASP A 258 23.72 -24.56 2.40
C ASP A 258 22.94 -25.87 2.22
N GLY A 259 22.14 -26.01 1.15
CA GLY A 259 21.45 -27.26 0.80
C GLY A 259 20.45 -27.77 1.86
N ALA A 260 20.11 -26.95 2.86
CA ALA A 260 19.18 -27.30 3.94
C ALA A 260 17.73 -27.18 3.44
N ILE A 261 17.33 -28.22 2.74
CA ILE A 261 15.97 -28.46 2.28
C ILE A 261 15.19 -29.13 3.43
N ARG A 262 14.31 -28.40 4.13
CA ARG A 262 13.12 -29.00 4.73
C ARG A 262 11.92 -28.56 3.89
N LEU A 263 11.61 -29.39 2.90
CA LEU A 263 10.47 -29.24 1.99
C LEU A 263 9.18 -29.59 2.73
N GLY A 264 8.32 -28.60 2.93
CA GLY A 264 6.88 -28.84 2.91
C GLY A 264 6.45 -29.33 1.50
N PRO A 265 5.29 -30.00 1.37
CA PRO A 265 4.92 -30.67 0.13
C PRO A 265 4.79 -29.68 -1.01
N ARG A 266 5.58 -29.87 -2.07
CA ARG A 266 5.47 -29.13 -3.34
C ARG A 266 4.08 -29.34 -3.93
N LEU A 267 3.35 -28.26 -4.19
CA LEU A 267 2.17 -28.29 -5.07
C LEU A 267 2.33 -27.35 -6.28
N ARG A 268 2.68 -28.00 -7.38
CA ARG A 268 2.36 -27.76 -8.80
C ARG A 268 1.58 -26.48 -9.16
N SER A 269 2.25 -25.66 -9.96
CA SER A 269 1.80 -25.00 -11.21
C SER A 269 0.29 -24.77 -11.39
N SER A 270 -0.14 -23.51 -11.26
CA SER A 270 -1.42 -23.01 -11.76
C SER A 270 -1.24 -21.94 -12.85
N CYS A 271 -0.29 -22.13 -13.77
CA CYS A 271 -0.19 -21.32 -15.01
C CYS A 271 -0.02 -22.21 -16.25
N GLU A 272 -0.93 -23.16 -16.45
CA GLU A 272 -1.20 -23.76 -17.77
C GLU A 272 -2.72 -23.84 -17.95
N ARG A 273 -3.30 -22.75 -18.48
CA ARG A 273 -4.43 -22.75 -19.44
C ARG A 273 -4.96 -21.33 -19.68
N ALA A 274 -4.41 -20.66 -20.67
CA ALA A 274 -5.13 -19.70 -21.52
C ALA A 274 -4.29 -19.44 -22.79
N GLY A 275 -4.31 -20.39 -23.72
CA GLY A 275 -3.58 -20.27 -24.98
C GLY A 275 -3.62 -21.54 -25.81
N GLU A 276 -4.81 -22.08 -26.06
CA GLU A 276 -5.11 -22.94 -27.22
C GLU A 276 -6.63 -23.26 -27.23
N ALA A 277 -7.39 -22.42 -27.94
CA ALA A 277 -8.58 -22.73 -28.72
C ALA A 277 -9.08 -21.45 -29.40
#